data_AF-A0A3N4M0N7-F1
#
_entry.id   AF-A0A3N4M0N7-F1
#
_cell.length_a   1.000
_cell.length_b   1.000
_cell.length_c   1.000
_cell.angle_alpha   90.00
_cell.angle_beta   90.00
_cell.angle_gamma   90.00
#
_symmetry.space_group_name_H-M   'P 1'
#
loop_
_entity.id
_entity.type
_entity.pdbx_description
1 polymer ?
#
loop_
_entity_poly.entity_id
_entity_poly.type
_entity_poly.pdbx_seq_one_letter_code
_entity_poly.pdbx_strand_id
1 'polypeptide(L)'
;MLISLRVGKVDAGIAILLTEDRRLIEFPSILLPNGIFSGSIVDIQVSRNTAAELTSANTFAHLQEEIFSQFGIHSPTKPQLRIRNATQTSVVLEWDPINLATATLRSLTLYRNGARSGSIPNPTSFTATKISGLAMDTEYTFHLVLKTSAGTYSSDKITVKTQKLTDLSGITLCPGVMPPEAKEQLETTLLRIGAKPLQDYVRIDTTHFVCTEERGQAWERAVEMNIPVVRPEWVEACESEWRIVGVRAYYLTADPRLMRPILREREPKPGTAGPGQ
;
A
#
# COMPACT_ATOMS: atom_id res chain seq x y z
N MET A 1 -32.14 -9.38 -55.95
CA MET A 1 -33.23 -8.62 -56.60
C MET A 1 -32.59 -7.53 -57.43
N LEU A 2 -32.87 -7.50 -58.73
CA LEU A 2 -32.41 -6.43 -59.62
C LEU A 2 -33.60 -5.50 -59.88
N ILE A 3 -33.42 -4.19 -59.71
CA ILE A 3 -34.45 -3.19 -59.97
C ILE A 3 -33.84 -2.10 -60.85
N SER A 4 -34.48 -1.82 -61.99
CA SER A 4 -34.14 -0.68 -62.84
C SER A 4 -34.92 0.55 -62.40
N LEU A 5 -34.21 1.64 -62.13
CA LEU A 5 -34.78 2.89 -61.61
C LEU A 5 -34.43 4.05 -62.54
N ARG A 6 -35.38 4.96 -62.77
CA ARG A 6 -35.14 6.19 -63.52
C ARG A 6 -34.70 7.30 -62.58
N VAL A 7 -33.63 7.99 -62.92
CA VAL A 7 -33.15 9.17 -62.20
C VAL A 7 -34.06 10.35 -62.54
N GLY A 8 -34.78 10.87 -61.55
CA GLY A 8 -35.67 12.02 -61.72
C GLY A 8 -34.91 13.35 -61.60
N LYS A 9 -34.36 13.62 -60.42
CA LYS A 9 -33.59 14.83 -60.11
C LYS A 9 -32.28 14.44 -59.45
N VAL A 10 -31.19 15.15 -59.76
CA VAL A 10 -29.89 14.97 -59.13
C VAL A 10 -29.45 16.31 -58.56
N ASP A 11 -29.30 16.38 -57.23
CA ASP A 11 -28.70 17.51 -56.52
C ASP A 11 -27.36 17.08 -55.90
N ALA A 12 -26.59 18.05 -55.38
CA ALA A 12 -25.23 17.83 -54.88
C ALA A 12 -25.10 16.84 -53.69
N GLY A 13 -26.20 16.40 -53.08
CA GLY A 13 -26.18 15.41 -51.99
C GLY A 13 -27.21 14.29 -52.09
N ILE A 14 -28.33 14.53 -52.79
CA ILE A 14 -29.43 13.57 -52.93
C ILE A 14 -29.84 13.50 -54.40
N ALA A 15 -30.15 12.29 -54.85
CA ALA A 15 -30.82 12.02 -56.10
C ALA A 15 -32.20 11.41 -55.82
N ILE A 16 -33.16 11.74 -56.67
CA ILE A 16 -34.51 11.18 -56.65
C ILE A 16 -34.56 10.07 -57.70
N LEU A 17 -34.78 8.83 -57.26
CA LEU A 17 -34.97 7.67 -58.13
C LEU A 17 -36.45 7.30 -58.19
N LEU A 18 -36.93 6.99 -59.40
CA LEU A 18 -38.32 6.66 -59.69
C LEU A 18 -38.40 5.22 -60.18
N THR A 19 -39.27 4.45 -59.55
CA THR A 19 -39.64 3.08 -59.95
C THR A 19 -40.74 3.11 -61.01
N GLU A 20 -40.94 1.99 -61.72
CA GLU A 20 -42.05 1.85 -62.68
C GLU A 20 -43.44 1.93 -62.01
N ASP A 21 -43.55 1.50 -60.75
CA ASP A 21 -44.77 1.60 -59.94
C ASP A 21 -44.93 2.96 -59.24
N ARG A 22 -44.22 4.00 -59.72
CA ARG A 22 -44.32 5.40 -59.29
C ARG A 22 -43.94 5.65 -57.83
N ARG A 23 -43.14 4.77 -57.22
CA ARG A 23 -42.47 5.06 -55.95
C ARG A 23 -41.28 5.96 -56.16
N LEU A 24 -41.13 6.88 -55.23
CA LEU A 24 -40.01 7.80 -55.12
C LEU A 24 -39.04 7.29 -54.05
N ILE A 25 -37.75 7.20 -54.41
CA ILE A 25 -36.67 6.80 -53.50
C ILE A 25 -35.67 7.95 -53.47
N GLU A 26 -35.44 8.50 -52.28
CA GLU A 26 -34.33 9.41 -52.03
C GLU A 26 -33.06 8.59 -51.85
N PHE A 27 -32.06 8.83 -52.69
CA PHE A 27 -30.82 8.07 -52.71
C PHE A 27 -29.61 9.02 -52.64
N PRO A 28 -28.62 8.78 -51.77
CA PRO A 28 -27.42 9.63 -51.70
C PRO A 28 -26.72 9.68 -53.06
N SER A 29 -26.54 10.88 -53.62
CA SER A 29 -25.99 11.02 -54.98
C SER A 29 -24.54 10.52 -55.09
N ILE A 30 -23.80 10.46 -53.97
CA ILE A 30 -22.43 9.93 -53.90
C ILE A 30 -22.33 8.41 -54.14
N LEU A 31 -23.42 7.67 -53.92
CA LEU A 31 -23.45 6.22 -54.13
C LEU A 31 -23.86 5.84 -55.57
N LEU A 32 -24.19 6.83 -56.40
CA LEU A 32 -24.50 6.63 -57.82
C LEU A 32 -23.22 6.68 -58.66
N PRO A 33 -23.16 5.95 -59.79
CA PRO A 33 -22.08 6.06 -60.77
C PRO A 33 -21.84 7.50 -61.26
N ASN A 34 -20.58 7.79 -61.60
CA ASN A 34 -20.22 9.08 -62.21
C ASN A 34 -20.90 9.25 -63.58
N GLY A 35 -21.25 10.50 -63.93
CA GLY A 35 -21.82 10.84 -65.23
C GLY A 35 -23.32 10.59 -65.38
N ILE A 36 -24.04 10.36 -64.28
CA ILE A 36 -25.50 10.23 -64.25
C ILE A 36 -26.18 11.61 -64.29
N PHE A 37 -27.28 11.72 -65.05
CA PHE A 37 -28.10 12.92 -65.18
C PHE A 37 -29.60 12.59 -65.06
N SER A 38 -30.44 13.63 -65.01
CA SER A 38 -31.89 13.46 -65.02
C SER A 38 -32.34 12.69 -66.28
N GLY A 39 -33.14 11.64 -66.10
CA GLY A 39 -33.61 10.74 -67.15
C GLY A 39 -32.76 9.49 -67.34
N SER A 40 -31.54 9.39 -66.78
CA SER A 40 -30.74 8.16 -66.82
C SER A 40 -31.47 6.99 -66.15
N ILE A 41 -31.18 5.76 -66.58
CA ILE A 41 -31.67 4.54 -65.93
C ILE A 41 -30.49 3.88 -65.22
N VAL A 42 -30.69 3.49 -63.97
CA VAL A 42 -29.69 2.83 -63.12
C VAL A 42 -30.25 1.50 -62.64
N ASP A 43 -29.47 0.44 -62.82
CA ASP A 43 -29.79 -0.87 -62.28
C ASP A 43 -29.21 -1.02 -60.87
N ILE A 44 -30.08 -1.19 -59.88
CA ILE A 44 -29.67 -1.47 -58.50
C ILE A 44 -29.87 -2.95 -58.20
N GLN A 45 -28.76 -3.63 -57.95
CA GLN A 45 -28.75 -5.01 -57.49
C GLN A 45 -28.70 -5.06 -55.96
N VAL A 46 -29.81 -5.46 -55.34
CA VAL A 46 -29.91 -5.65 -53.89
C VAL A 46 -29.88 -7.14 -53.57
N SER A 47 -28.93 -7.54 -52.72
CA SER A 47 -28.83 -8.91 -52.23
C SER A 47 -28.40 -8.91 -50.76
N ARG A 48 -28.89 -9.90 -50.00
CA ARG A 48 -28.51 -10.07 -48.60
C ARG A 48 -27.09 -10.63 -48.54
N ASN A 49 -26.19 -9.92 -47.85
CA ASN A 49 -24.81 -10.35 -47.68
C ASN A 49 -24.66 -11.11 -46.35
N THR A 50 -24.99 -12.40 -46.36
CA THR A 50 -24.94 -13.27 -45.18
C THR A 50 -23.52 -13.45 -44.62
N ALA A 51 -22.50 -13.39 -45.48
CA ALA A 51 -21.11 -13.45 -45.04
C ALA A 51 -20.71 -12.22 -44.22
N ALA A 52 -21.09 -11.01 -44.67
CA ALA A 52 -20.84 -9.78 -43.91
C ALA A 52 -21.63 -9.73 -42.60
N GLU A 53 -22.87 -10.23 -42.58
CA GLU A 53 -23.66 -10.37 -41.35
C GLU A 53 -22.95 -11.27 -40.32
N LEU A 54 -22.47 -12.44 -40.75
CA LEU A 54 -21.74 -13.36 -39.88
C LEU A 54 -20.44 -12.73 -39.34
N THR A 55 -19.68 -12.05 -40.20
CA THR A 55 -18.46 -11.34 -39.77
C THR A 55 -18.79 -10.27 -38.75
N SER A 56 -19.82 -9.44 -38.98
CA SER A 56 -20.23 -8.39 -38.05
C SER A 56 -20.70 -8.97 -36.70
N ALA A 57 -21.46 -10.07 -36.71
CA ALA A 57 -21.88 -10.75 -35.49
C ALA A 57 -20.69 -11.31 -34.69
N ASN A 58 -19.72 -11.92 -35.38
CA ASN A 58 -18.50 -12.44 -34.75
C ASN A 58 -17.64 -11.30 -34.16
N THR A 59 -17.47 -10.18 -34.88
CA THR A 59 -16.75 -9.01 -34.38
C THR A 59 -17.43 -8.42 -33.15
N PHE A 60 -18.76 -8.32 -33.16
CA PHE A 60 -19.53 -7.85 -32.01
C PHE A 60 -19.35 -8.76 -30.79
N ALA A 61 -19.49 -10.08 -30.98
CA ALA A 61 -19.32 -11.06 -29.90
C ALA A 61 -17.89 -11.02 -29.32
N HIS A 62 -16.88 -10.93 -30.18
CA HIS A 62 -15.49 -10.79 -29.75
C HIS A 62 -15.27 -9.55 -28.89
N LEU A 63 -15.78 -8.40 -29.32
CA LEU A 63 -15.68 -7.16 -28.54
C LEU A 63 -16.37 -7.27 -27.17
N GLN A 64 -17.52 -7.95 -27.10
CA GLN A 64 -18.20 -8.18 -25.82
C GLN A 64 -17.35 -9.05 -24.87
N GLU A 65 -16.73 -10.10 -25.40
CA GLU A 65 -15.82 -10.98 -24.64
C GLU A 65 -14.57 -10.22 -24.16
N GLU A 66 -13.99 -9.35 -24.99
CA GLU A 66 -12.87 -8.49 -24.60
C GLU A 66 -13.24 -7.54 -23.47
N ILE A 67 -14.39 -6.87 -23.56
CA ILE A 67 -14.88 -5.98 -22.50
C ILE A 67 -15.13 -6.78 -21.20
N PHE A 68 -15.78 -7.93 -21.30
CA PHE A 68 -16.05 -8.77 -20.15
C PHE A 68 -14.76 -9.29 -19.51
N SER A 69 -13.81 -9.76 -20.31
CA SER A 69 -12.55 -10.29 -19.81
C SER A 69 -11.69 -9.22 -19.14
N GLN A 70 -11.66 -8.01 -19.70
CA GLN A 70 -10.87 -6.91 -19.16
C GLN A 70 -11.49 -6.31 -17.89
N PHE A 71 -12.82 -6.11 -17.84
CA PHE A 71 -13.46 -5.34 -16.77
C PHE A 71 -14.36 -6.17 -15.84
N GLY A 72 -14.82 -7.34 -16.28
CA GLY A 72 -15.83 -8.14 -15.58
C GLY A 72 -15.28 -9.33 -14.78
N ILE A 73 -14.08 -9.83 -15.08
CA ILE A 73 -13.53 -11.03 -14.41
C ILE A 73 -12.96 -10.69 -13.03
N HIS A 74 -12.18 -9.63 -12.92
CA HIS A 74 -11.40 -9.34 -11.72
C HIS A 74 -11.99 -8.15 -10.95
N SER A 75 -12.20 -8.35 -9.65
CA SER A 75 -12.65 -7.32 -8.73
C SER A 75 -11.54 -6.95 -7.74
N PRO A 76 -11.58 -5.73 -7.16
CA PRO A 76 -10.65 -5.35 -6.10
C PRO A 76 -10.64 -6.34 -4.95
N THR A 77 -9.47 -6.61 -4.40
CA THR A 77 -9.34 -7.49 -3.23
C THR A 77 -9.56 -6.73 -1.93
N LYS A 78 -10.08 -7.42 -0.91
CA LYS A 78 -10.18 -6.86 0.43
C LYS A 78 -8.77 -6.62 0.98
N PRO A 79 -8.50 -5.45 1.61
CA PRO A 79 -7.20 -5.19 2.22
C PRO A 79 -6.95 -6.16 3.38
N GLN A 80 -5.74 -6.70 3.47
CA GLN A 80 -5.33 -7.62 4.53
C GLN A 80 -4.50 -6.85 5.55
N LEU A 81 -5.06 -6.60 6.74
CA LEU A 81 -4.41 -5.82 7.80
C LEU A 81 -3.75 -6.74 8.82
N ARG A 82 -2.50 -6.45 9.19
CA ARG A 82 -1.75 -7.16 10.23
C ARG A 82 -1.02 -6.20 11.15
N ILE A 83 -0.70 -6.70 12.34
CA ILE A 83 0.10 -5.98 13.35
C ILE A 83 1.56 -6.29 13.07
N ARG A 84 2.35 -5.24 12.82
CA ARG A 84 3.79 -5.39 12.65
C ARG A 84 4.53 -5.29 13.99
N ASN A 85 4.15 -4.29 14.79
CA ASN A 85 4.74 -4.08 16.11
C ASN A 85 3.76 -3.37 17.05
N ALA A 86 3.88 -3.62 18.34
CA ALA A 86 3.13 -2.94 19.39
C ALA A 86 4.08 -2.55 20.52
N THR A 87 4.04 -1.27 20.91
CA THR A 87 4.75 -0.74 22.07
C THR A 87 3.75 -0.35 23.16
N GLN A 88 4.24 0.31 24.20
CA GLN A 88 3.42 0.76 25.32
C GLN A 88 2.41 1.84 24.89
N THR A 89 2.77 2.69 23.92
CA THR A 89 1.97 3.87 23.53
C THR A 89 1.76 4.00 22.02
N SER A 90 2.24 3.03 21.24
CA SER A 90 2.04 3.04 19.79
C SER A 90 1.91 1.65 19.20
N VAL A 91 1.24 1.54 18.05
CA VAL A 91 1.12 0.32 17.27
C VAL A 91 1.47 0.64 15.82
N VAL A 92 2.24 -0.24 15.19
CA VAL A 92 2.53 -0.18 13.76
C VAL A 92 1.73 -1.24 13.06
N LEU A 93 0.88 -0.78 12.16
CA LEU A 93 0.02 -1.61 11.32
C LEU A 93 0.61 -1.69 9.93
N GLU A 94 0.48 -2.83 9.28
CA GLU A 94 0.84 -3.00 7.88
C GLU A 94 -0.20 -3.83 7.14
N TRP A 95 -0.24 -3.70 5.82
CA TRP A 95 -1.16 -4.43 4.97
C TRP A 95 -0.48 -4.94 3.70
N ASP A 96 -1.13 -5.89 3.04
CA ASP A 96 -0.64 -6.37 1.74
C ASP A 96 -0.87 -5.33 0.62
N PRO A 97 -0.04 -5.35 -0.44
CA PRO A 97 -0.24 -4.49 -1.59
C PRO A 97 -1.69 -4.55 -2.12
N ILE A 98 -2.28 -3.38 -2.31
CA ILE A 98 -3.70 -3.26 -2.68
C ILE A 98 -3.86 -3.66 -4.14
N ASN A 99 -4.64 -4.70 -4.42
CA ASN A 99 -5.03 -5.06 -5.77
C ASN A 99 -6.38 -4.42 -6.11
N LEU A 100 -6.37 -3.45 -7.03
CA LEU A 100 -7.56 -2.73 -7.48
C LEU A 100 -8.21 -3.35 -8.72
N ALA A 101 -7.59 -4.36 -9.34
CA ALA A 101 -7.95 -4.82 -10.68
C ALA A 101 -8.05 -3.63 -11.65
N THR A 102 -9.24 -3.38 -12.22
CA THR A 102 -9.53 -2.23 -13.10
C THR A 102 -10.14 -1.03 -12.38
N ALA A 103 -10.39 -1.13 -11.07
CA ALA A 103 -11.00 -0.06 -10.30
C ALA A 103 -9.99 1.05 -9.95
N THR A 104 -10.51 2.23 -9.68
CA THR A 104 -9.72 3.34 -9.17
C THR A 104 -9.84 3.43 -7.65
N LEU A 105 -8.72 3.65 -6.97
CA LEU A 105 -8.70 3.90 -5.53
C LEU A 105 -9.30 5.28 -5.23
N ARG A 106 -10.29 5.34 -4.33
CA ARG A 106 -10.83 6.61 -3.82
C ARG A 106 -10.22 6.96 -2.47
N SER A 107 -10.17 6.02 -1.53
CA SER A 107 -9.55 6.23 -0.22
C SER A 107 -9.30 4.92 0.50
N LEU A 108 -8.21 4.85 1.28
CA LEU A 108 -8.02 3.84 2.31
C LEU A 108 -8.12 4.51 3.68
N THR A 109 -9.09 4.11 4.50
CA THR A 109 -9.34 4.72 5.81
C THR A 109 -9.10 3.73 6.93
N LEU A 110 -8.38 4.14 7.96
CA LEU A 110 -8.20 3.37 9.19
C LEU A 110 -9.31 3.69 10.20
N TYR A 111 -9.86 2.65 10.78
CA TYR A 111 -10.79 2.72 11.89
C TYR A 111 -10.15 2.15 13.15
N ARG A 112 -10.37 2.83 14.28
CA ARG A 112 -9.92 2.45 15.62
C ARG A 112 -11.14 2.40 16.53
N ASN A 113 -11.39 1.26 17.18
CA ASN A 113 -12.53 1.06 18.08
C ASN A 113 -13.88 1.43 17.45
N GLY A 114 -14.04 1.13 16.15
CA GLY A 114 -15.24 1.47 15.38
C GLY A 114 -15.34 2.94 14.94
N ALA A 115 -14.49 3.83 15.45
CA ALA A 115 -14.44 5.23 15.03
C ALA A 115 -13.41 5.44 13.90
N ARG A 116 -13.69 6.39 13.01
CA ARG A 116 -12.77 6.76 11.93
C ARG A 116 -11.54 7.46 12.51
N SER A 117 -10.36 6.86 12.36
CA SER A 117 -9.10 7.43 12.86
C SER A 117 -8.47 8.39 11.85
N GLY A 118 -8.54 8.09 10.55
CA GLY A 118 -7.92 8.92 9.52
C GLY A 118 -7.82 8.21 8.17
N SER A 119 -7.51 8.97 7.11
CA SER A 119 -7.19 8.40 5.80
C SER A 119 -5.70 8.12 5.71
N ILE A 120 -5.33 6.98 5.14
CA ILE A 120 -3.94 6.62 4.87
C ILE A 120 -3.45 7.42 3.66
N PRO A 121 -2.34 8.18 3.78
CA PRO A 121 -1.72 8.83 2.64
C PRO A 121 -0.99 7.81 1.77
N ASN A 122 -1.12 7.93 0.45
CA ASN A 122 -0.39 7.13 -0.56
C ASN A 122 -0.38 5.60 -0.27
N PRO A 123 -1.55 4.95 -0.11
CA PRO A 123 -1.65 3.56 0.38
C PRO A 123 -1.18 2.50 -0.64
N THR A 124 -0.87 2.90 -1.87
CA THR A 124 -0.25 2.07 -2.92
C THR A 124 1.27 2.13 -2.88
N SER A 125 1.84 3.24 -2.37
CA SER A 125 3.29 3.42 -2.25
C SER A 125 3.80 2.95 -0.90
N PHE A 126 3.02 3.16 0.16
CA PHE A 126 3.34 2.73 1.51
C PHE A 126 2.27 1.78 2.02
N THR A 127 2.72 0.65 2.57
CA THR A 127 1.86 -0.41 3.08
C THR A 127 1.87 -0.51 4.61
N ALA A 128 2.33 0.54 5.30
CA ALA A 128 2.38 0.57 6.75
C ALA A 128 2.07 1.96 7.31
N THR A 129 1.55 2.00 8.54
CA THR A 129 1.27 3.22 9.27
C THR A 129 1.51 3.04 10.76
N LYS A 130 1.95 4.10 11.45
CA LYS A 130 2.18 4.11 12.89
C LYS A 130 1.08 4.92 13.58
N ILE A 131 0.46 4.31 14.58
CA ILE A 131 -0.56 4.93 15.43
C ILE A 131 0.06 5.19 16.79
N SER A 132 0.25 6.48 17.11
CA SER A 132 0.81 6.95 18.37
C SER A 132 -0.28 7.45 19.33
N GLY A 133 0.09 7.77 20.57
CA GLY A 133 -0.84 8.34 21.56
C GLY A 133 -1.86 7.32 22.09
N LEU A 134 -1.47 6.05 22.14
CA LEU A 134 -2.26 4.98 22.76
C LEU A 134 -1.99 4.96 24.27
N ALA A 135 -3.01 4.59 25.05
CA ALA A 135 -2.83 4.31 26.47
C ALA A 135 -2.08 2.98 26.67
N MET A 136 -1.33 2.86 27.75
CA MET A 136 -0.59 1.64 28.10
C MET A 136 -1.53 0.54 28.58
N ASP A 137 -1.15 -0.73 28.38
CA ASP A 137 -1.91 -1.92 28.79
C ASP A 137 -3.40 -1.86 28.39
N THR A 138 -3.70 -1.27 27.24
CA THR A 138 -5.07 -0.98 26.77
C THR A 138 -5.33 -1.68 25.44
N GLU A 139 -6.50 -2.30 25.34
CA GLU A 139 -6.93 -3.00 24.13
C GLU A 139 -7.51 -2.02 23.08
N TYR A 140 -7.11 -2.23 21.84
CA TYR A 140 -7.58 -1.49 20.67
C TYR A 140 -7.95 -2.44 19.54
N THR A 141 -9.00 -2.09 18.80
CA THR A 141 -9.40 -2.81 17.59
C THR A 141 -9.17 -1.93 16.36
N PHE A 142 -8.56 -2.50 15.33
CA PHE A 142 -8.25 -1.81 14.08
C PHE A 142 -8.81 -2.56 12.87
N HIS A 143 -9.28 -1.82 11.87
CA HIS A 143 -9.57 -2.35 10.54
C HIS A 143 -9.43 -1.26 9.48
N LEU A 144 -9.20 -1.67 8.24
CA LEU A 144 -9.14 -0.80 7.08
C LEU A 144 -10.45 -0.85 6.30
N VAL A 145 -10.83 0.30 5.75
CA VAL A 145 -11.92 0.44 4.79
C VAL A 145 -11.36 1.02 3.50
N LEU A 146 -11.33 0.19 2.48
CA LEU A 146 -10.91 0.50 1.11
C LEU A 146 -12.14 0.90 0.29
N LYS A 147 -12.18 2.14 -0.17
CA LYS A 147 -13.20 2.63 -1.11
C LYS A 147 -12.61 2.73 -2.51
N THR A 148 -13.25 2.09 -3.48
CA THR A 148 -12.86 2.12 -4.90
C THR A 148 -14.04 2.55 -5.78
N SER A 149 -13.83 2.71 -7.08
CA SER A 149 -14.92 2.89 -8.05
C SER A 149 -15.85 1.68 -8.16
N ALA A 150 -15.37 0.48 -7.82
CA ALA A 150 -16.11 -0.78 -7.90
C ALA A 150 -16.72 -1.24 -6.55
N GLY A 151 -16.68 -0.39 -5.51
CA GLY A 151 -17.33 -0.69 -4.23
C GLY A 151 -16.51 -0.32 -3.00
N THR A 152 -16.97 -0.79 -1.84
CA THR A 152 -16.28 -0.62 -0.56
C THR A 152 -15.95 -1.98 0.03
N TYR A 153 -14.69 -2.14 0.42
CA TYR A 153 -14.11 -3.39 0.91
C TYR A 153 -13.50 -3.14 2.29
N SER A 154 -13.82 -3.98 3.26
CA SER A 154 -13.26 -3.89 4.62
C SER A 154 -12.31 -5.03 4.88
N SER A 155 -11.21 -4.75 5.59
CA SER A 155 -10.35 -5.79 6.14
C SER A 155 -11.04 -6.50 7.30
N ASP A 156 -10.47 -7.63 7.70
CA ASP A 156 -10.76 -8.20 9.00
C ASP A 156 -10.36 -7.24 10.12
N LYS A 157 -11.06 -7.36 11.26
CA LYS A 157 -10.76 -6.59 12.47
C LYS A 157 -9.67 -7.31 13.23
N ILE A 158 -8.62 -6.58 13.57
CA ILE A 158 -7.53 -7.06 14.42
C ILE A 158 -7.64 -6.39 15.79
N THR A 159 -7.41 -7.16 16.84
CA THR A 159 -7.37 -6.67 18.22
C THR A 159 -5.94 -6.74 18.71
N VAL A 160 -5.47 -5.68 19.35
CA VAL A 160 -4.13 -5.60 19.93
C VAL A 160 -4.19 -4.88 21.27
N LYS A 161 -3.47 -5.42 22.24
CA LYS A 161 -3.26 -4.76 23.52
C LYS A 161 -1.89 -4.07 23.50
N THR A 162 -1.83 -2.81 23.89
CA THR A 162 -0.55 -2.10 24.07
C THR A 162 0.22 -2.67 25.25
N GLN A 163 1.54 -2.52 25.20
CA GLN A 163 2.42 -3.19 26.15
C GLN A 163 2.48 -2.50 27.53
N LYS A 164 2.84 -3.28 28.55
CA LYS A 164 3.21 -2.77 29.87
C LYS A 164 4.64 -2.23 29.85
N LEU A 165 5.02 -1.45 30.86
CA LEU A 165 6.40 -0.96 30.99
C LEU A 165 7.44 -2.08 31.14
N THR A 166 7.03 -3.21 31.73
CA THR A 166 7.87 -4.40 31.93
C THR A 166 7.96 -5.31 30.71
N ASP A 167 7.15 -5.06 29.67
CA ASP A 167 7.23 -5.82 28.42
C ASP A 167 8.08 -5.05 27.41
N LEU A 168 9.23 -5.65 27.10
CA LEU A 168 10.28 -5.09 26.25
C LEU A 168 10.24 -5.68 24.83
N SER A 169 9.31 -6.60 24.54
CA SER A 169 9.18 -7.27 23.24
C SER A 169 8.88 -6.32 22.08
N GLY A 170 8.26 -5.17 22.37
CA GLY A 170 7.99 -4.12 21.41
C GLY A 170 9.20 -3.30 20.99
N ILE A 171 10.34 -3.43 21.67
CA ILE A 171 11.57 -2.69 21.35
C ILE A 171 12.20 -3.25 20.07
N THR A 172 12.42 -2.34 19.13
CA THR A 172 13.11 -2.57 17.85
C THR A 172 14.18 -1.51 17.68
N LEU A 173 15.40 -1.96 17.41
CA LEU A 173 16.56 -1.07 17.34
C LEU A 173 17.20 -1.13 15.97
N CYS A 174 17.63 0.02 15.48
CA CYS A 174 18.55 0.13 14.35
C CYS A 174 19.89 0.63 14.90
N PRO A 175 21.00 -0.12 14.71
CA PRO A 175 22.32 0.33 15.13
C PRO A 175 22.87 1.36 14.14
N GLY A 176 23.54 2.38 14.65
CA GLY A 176 24.39 3.28 13.90
C GLY A 176 25.86 2.91 14.03
N VAL A 177 26.73 3.91 13.85
CA VAL A 177 28.18 3.72 14.03
C VAL A 177 28.48 3.45 15.51
N MET A 178 29.10 2.30 15.78
CA MET A 178 29.59 1.88 17.08
C MET A 178 30.70 0.82 16.95
N PRO A 179 31.52 0.60 18.01
CA PRO A 179 32.48 -0.49 18.03
C PRO A 179 31.82 -1.87 17.85
N PRO A 180 32.47 -2.83 17.16
CA PRO A 180 31.90 -4.18 16.95
C PRO A 180 31.53 -4.89 18.26
N GLU A 181 32.39 -4.78 19.27
CA GLU A 181 32.18 -5.37 20.60
C GLU A 181 30.89 -4.84 21.27
N ALA A 182 30.62 -3.54 21.14
CA ALA A 182 29.40 -2.93 21.67
C ALA A 182 28.15 -3.41 20.93
N LYS A 183 28.26 -3.64 19.61
CA LYS A 183 27.15 -4.19 18.81
C LYS A 183 26.83 -5.63 19.21
N GLU A 184 27.83 -6.48 19.41
CA GLU A 184 27.62 -7.87 19.86
C GLU A 184 26.98 -7.93 21.27
N GLN A 185 27.43 -7.06 22.17
CA GLN A 185 26.82 -6.93 23.51
C GLN A 185 25.37 -6.44 23.43
N LEU A 186 25.08 -5.49 22.55
CA LEU A 186 23.73 -4.99 22.29
C LEU A 186 22.80 -6.10 21.80
N GLU A 187 23.22 -6.91 20.82
CA GLU A 187 22.47 -8.07 20.32
C GLU A 187 22.19 -9.10 21.42
N THR A 188 23.20 -9.41 22.23
CA THR A 188 23.07 -10.34 23.37
C THR A 188 22.07 -9.82 24.40
N THR A 189 22.07 -8.51 24.65
CA THR A 189 21.18 -7.87 25.63
C THR A 189 19.74 -7.82 25.12
N LEU A 190 19.54 -7.53 23.84
CA LEU A 190 18.22 -7.59 23.20
C LEU A 190 17.57 -8.97 23.32
N LEU A 191 18.37 -10.03 23.10
CA LEU A 191 17.91 -11.40 23.25
C LEU A 191 17.48 -11.69 24.70
N ARG A 192 18.26 -11.24 25.69
CA ARG A 192 17.97 -11.44 27.13
C ARG A 192 16.68 -10.76 27.57
N ILE A 193 16.43 -9.55 27.09
CA ILE A 193 15.20 -8.80 27.42
C ILE A 193 13.98 -9.20 26.57
N GLY A 194 14.14 -10.13 25.63
CA GLY A 194 13.06 -10.59 24.74
C GLY A 194 12.62 -9.56 23.70
N ALA A 195 13.46 -8.59 23.38
CA ALA A 195 13.21 -7.59 22.34
C ALA A 195 13.47 -8.16 20.94
N LYS A 196 13.09 -7.41 19.89
CA LYS A 196 13.31 -7.87 18.51
C LYS A 196 14.80 -7.78 18.13
N PRO A 197 15.28 -8.63 17.21
CA PRO A 197 16.64 -8.55 16.67
C PRO A 197 16.96 -7.17 16.09
N LEU A 198 18.26 -6.84 16.02
CA LEU A 198 18.72 -5.61 15.38
C LEU A 198 18.24 -5.54 13.93
N GLN A 199 17.79 -4.35 13.53
CA GLN A 199 17.38 -4.05 12.17
C GLN A 199 18.58 -3.53 11.38
N ASP A 200 18.69 -3.90 10.11
CA ASP A 200 19.76 -3.37 9.25
C ASP A 200 19.52 -1.91 8.81
N TYR A 201 18.26 -1.48 8.84
CA TYR A 201 17.84 -0.17 8.34
C TYR A 201 16.75 0.44 9.22
N VAL A 202 16.73 1.77 9.29
CA VAL A 202 15.66 2.53 9.95
C VAL A 202 14.35 2.34 9.19
N ARG A 203 13.35 1.81 9.89
CA ARG A 203 12.02 1.47 9.41
C ARG A 203 10.95 2.21 10.21
N ILE A 204 9.71 2.21 9.72
CA ILE A 204 8.56 2.82 10.42
C ILE A 204 8.31 2.22 11.81
N ASP A 205 8.72 0.96 12.01
CA ASP A 205 8.62 0.26 13.28
C ASP A 205 9.86 0.35 14.16
N THR A 206 10.93 1.05 13.76
CA THR A 206 12.10 1.31 14.60
C THR A 206 11.70 2.20 15.79
N THR A 207 11.94 1.72 17.01
CA THR A 207 11.60 2.46 18.23
C THR A 207 12.72 3.38 18.68
N HIS A 208 13.97 2.93 18.62
CA HIS A 208 15.14 3.70 19.02
C HIS A 208 16.30 3.43 18.05
N PHE A 209 17.13 4.43 17.86
CA PHE A 209 18.38 4.33 17.11
C PHE A 209 19.54 4.34 18.10
N VAL A 210 20.42 3.35 18.03
CA VAL A 210 21.52 3.21 19.00
C VAL A 210 22.85 3.47 18.32
N CYS A 211 23.63 4.43 18.81
CA CYS A 211 24.97 4.71 18.26
C CYS A 211 25.91 5.33 19.31
N THR A 212 27.21 5.29 19.04
CA THR A 212 28.22 6.03 19.81
C THR A 212 28.66 7.32 19.11
N GLU A 213 28.37 7.44 17.82
CA GLU A 213 28.70 8.60 16.99
C GLU A 213 27.49 9.07 16.17
N GLU A 214 27.30 10.38 16.08
CA GLU A 214 26.21 11.04 15.33
C GLU A 214 26.55 11.21 13.85
N ARG A 215 26.71 10.09 13.13
CA ARG A 215 27.04 10.14 11.70
C ARG A 215 26.40 9.03 10.88
N GLY A 216 26.28 9.30 9.59
CA GLY A 216 25.83 8.35 8.56
C GLY A 216 24.36 8.51 8.20
N GLN A 217 24.01 8.00 7.02
CA GLN A 217 22.66 8.15 6.45
C GLN A 217 21.55 7.57 7.34
N ALA A 218 21.83 6.49 8.06
CA ALA A 218 20.86 5.89 8.98
C ALA A 218 20.57 6.79 10.19
N TRP A 219 21.57 7.52 10.68
CA TRP A 219 21.41 8.49 11.76
C TRP A 219 20.58 9.68 11.30
N GLU A 220 20.88 10.26 10.13
CA GLU A 220 20.12 11.37 9.55
C GLU A 220 18.64 11.01 9.40
N ARG A 221 18.36 9.81 8.89
CA ARG A 221 17.00 9.28 8.74
C ARG A 221 16.30 9.06 10.09
N ALA A 222 17.02 8.59 11.11
CA ALA A 222 16.45 8.44 12.45
C ALA A 222 16.01 9.79 13.02
N VAL A 223 16.84 10.83 12.84
CA VAL A 223 16.53 12.21 13.24
C VAL A 223 15.33 12.75 12.47
N GLU A 224 15.29 12.59 11.15
CA GLU A 224 14.15 13.01 10.30
C GLU A 224 12.83 12.36 10.77
N MET A 225 12.88 11.08 11.15
CA MET A 225 11.72 10.34 11.66
C MET A 225 11.41 10.61 13.14
N ASN A 226 12.12 11.52 13.80
CA ASN A 226 12.01 11.83 15.23
C ASN A 226 12.17 10.58 16.12
N ILE A 227 13.04 9.65 15.72
CA ILE A 227 13.38 8.46 16.50
C ILE A 227 14.43 8.85 17.55
N PRO A 228 14.24 8.51 18.84
CA PRO A 228 15.24 8.76 19.87
C PRO A 228 16.60 8.13 19.52
N VAL A 229 17.65 8.94 19.49
CA VAL A 229 19.04 8.51 19.28
C VAL A 229 19.73 8.38 20.64
N VAL A 230 20.02 7.14 21.07
CA VAL A 230 20.55 6.84 22.40
C VAL A 230 21.87 6.06 22.33
N ARG A 231 22.63 6.09 23.41
CA ARG A 231 23.83 5.26 23.56
C ARG A 231 23.46 3.82 23.97
N PRO A 232 24.34 2.81 23.74
CA PRO A 232 24.08 1.40 24.07
C PRO A 232 23.67 1.14 25.53
N GLU A 233 24.17 1.95 26.46
CA GLU A 233 23.91 1.85 27.90
C GLU A 233 22.42 1.99 28.25
N TRP A 234 21.61 2.58 27.37
CA TRP A 234 20.15 2.63 27.55
C TRP A 234 19.51 1.23 27.56
N VAL A 235 20.01 0.32 26.71
CA VAL A 235 19.50 -1.05 26.63
C VAL A 235 19.92 -1.85 27.85
N GLU A 236 21.17 -1.67 28.30
CA GLU A 236 21.67 -2.25 29.55
C GLU A 236 20.85 -1.78 30.77
N ALA A 237 20.45 -0.50 30.78
CA ALA A 237 19.58 0.02 31.83
C ALA A 237 18.16 -0.56 31.76
N CYS A 238 17.61 -0.76 30.55
CA CYS A 238 16.33 -1.47 30.39
C CYS A 238 16.40 -2.91 30.91
N GLU A 239 17.51 -3.60 30.66
CA GLU A 239 17.77 -4.95 31.16
C GLU A 239 17.86 -4.96 32.70
N SER A 240 18.66 -4.07 33.28
CA SER A 240 18.89 -4.00 34.73
C SER A 240 17.60 -3.70 35.50
N GLU A 241 16.76 -2.78 35.01
CA GLU A 241 15.48 -2.44 35.66
C GLU A 241 14.32 -3.37 35.25
N TRP A 242 14.51 -4.30 34.29
CA TRP A 242 13.46 -5.16 33.71
C TRP A 242 12.21 -4.39 33.25
N ARG A 243 12.43 -3.18 32.75
CA ARG A 243 11.37 -2.28 32.24
C ARG A 243 11.97 -1.21 31.34
N ILE A 244 11.12 -0.61 30.51
CA ILE A 244 11.56 0.47 29.62
C ILE A 244 11.92 1.71 30.46
N VAL A 245 13.14 2.22 30.28
CA VAL A 245 13.63 3.41 30.99
C VAL A 245 13.57 4.65 30.10
N GLY A 246 13.45 5.83 30.72
CA GLY A 246 13.41 7.10 29.99
C GLY A 246 14.71 7.38 29.25
N VAL A 247 14.59 7.77 27.97
CA VAL A 247 15.74 7.93 27.05
C VAL A 247 16.63 9.16 27.30
N ARG A 248 16.12 10.18 28.02
CA ARG A 248 16.76 11.50 28.10
C ARG A 248 18.19 11.48 28.66
N ALA A 249 18.46 10.63 29.65
CA ALA A 249 19.79 10.50 30.26
C ALA A 249 20.80 9.79 29.35
N TYR A 250 20.34 9.18 28.26
CA TYR A 250 21.13 8.32 27.37
C TYR A 250 21.31 8.90 25.98
N TYR A 251 20.88 10.14 25.74
CA TYR A 251 21.23 10.86 24.51
C TYR A 251 22.74 11.10 24.45
N LEU A 252 23.30 11.17 23.23
CA LEU A 252 24.74 11.33 23.05
C LEU A 252 25.24 12.67 23.64
N THR A 253 24.38 13.68 23.64
CA THR A 253 24.61 15.03 24.20
C THR A 253 24.36 15.14 25.71
N ALA A 254 23.81 14.11 26.36
CA ALA A 254 23.53 14.15 27.80
C ALA A 254 24.82 14.05 28.63
N ASP A 255 24.85 14.75 29.78
CA ASP A 255 25.96 14.63 30.74
C ASP A 255 26.03 13.17 31.25
N PRO A 256 27.16 12.47 31.09
CA PRO A 256 27.34 11.10 31.56
C PRO A 256 27.05 10.91 33.05
N ARG A 257 27.11 11.97 33.87
CA ARG A 257 26.78 11.91 35.31
C ARG A 257 25.28 11.73 35.58
N LEU A 258 24.43 12.05 34.61
CA LEU A 258 22.97 11.87 34.70
C LEU A 258 22.57 10.42 34.39
N MET A 259 23.48 9.62 33.82
CA MET A 259 23.26 8.19 33.66
C MET A 259 23.28 7.56 35.06
N ARG A 260 22.21 6.85 35.40
CA ARG A 260 22.19 6.08 36.64
C ARG A 260 23.33 5.07 36.59
N PRO A 261 24.13 4.93 37.66
CA PRO A 261 25.14 3.90 37.69
C PRO A 261 24.44 2.55 37.51
N ILE A 262 24.75 1.87 36.41
CA ILE A 262 24.46 0.45 36.27
C ILE A 262 25.19 -0.19 37.45
N LEU A 263 24.45 -0.83 38.35
CA LEU A 263 25.03 -1.61 39.44
C LEU A 263 25.90 -2.71 38.81
N ARG A 264 27.15 -2.39 38.48
CA ARG A 264 28.17 -3.36 38.10
C ARG A 264 28.62 -4.04 39.39
N GLU A 265 27.77 -4.87 39.98
CA GLU A 265 28.25 -5.89 40.91
C GLU A 265 28.86 -7.03 40.08
N ARG A 266 30.11 -6.82 39.66
CA ARG A 266 31.06 -7.90 39.43
C ARG A 266 32.35 -7.52 40.13
N GLU A 267 32.33 -7.51 41.46
CA GLU A 267 33.56 -7.65 42.22
C GLU A 267 34.04 -9.11 42.11
N PRO A 268 35.30 -9.37 41.73
CA PRO A 268 35.88 -10.69 41.91
C PRO A 268 36.01 -10.95 43.42
N LYS A 269 35.47 -12.09 43.89
CA LYS A 269 35.71 -12.57 45.26
C LYS A 269 37.23 -12.57 45.52
N PRO A 270 37.73 -11.94 46.60
CA PRO A 270 39.10 -12.15 47.01
C PRO A 270 39.25 -13.63 47.39
N GLY A 271 40.05 -14.34 46.59
CA GLY A 271 40.45 -15.71 46.85
C GLY A 271 41.08 -15.81 48.22
N THR A 272 40.47 -16.65 49.03
CA THR A 272 40.93 -17.16 50.32
C THR A 272 42.44 -17.38 50.39
N ALA A 273 43.09 -16.70 51.33
CA ALA A 273 44.36 -17.13 51.88
C ALA A 273 44.19 -18.54 52.46
N GLY A 274 44.92 -19.51 51.90
CA GLY A 274 45.10 -20.82 52.54
C GLY A 274 46.17 -20.73 53.61
N PRO A 275 46.01 -21.39 54.77
CA PRO A 275 47.04 -21.43 55.81
C PRO A 275 48.20 -22.33 55.35
N GLY A 276 49.41 -21.97 55.80
CA GLY A 276 50.65 -22.56 55.32
C GLY A 276 50.85 -24.05 55.61
N GLN A 277 51.81 -24.60 54.86
CA GLN A 277 52.86 -25.52 55.31
C GLN A 277 54.10 -25.24 54.46
#